data_AF-A0A8X6YVD6-F1
#
_entry.id   AF-A0A8X6YVD6-F1
#
_cell.length_a   1.000
_cell.length_b   1.000
_cell.length_c   1.000
_cell.angle_alpha   90.00
_cell.angle_beta   90.00
_cell.angle_gamma   90.00
#
_symmetry.space_group_name_H-M   'P 1'
#
loop_
_entity.id
_entity.type
_entity.pdbx_description
1 polymer ?
#
loop_
_entity_poly.entity_id
_entity_poly.type
_entity_poly.pdbx_seq_one_letter_code
_entity_poly.pdbx_strand_id
1 'polypeptide(L)'
;MVNLLELCKNLQQKIEKLEAKIERLERENESLKAENKALKIENAELKERLGLNSKNSSLPSSRELYKIKKDKPKSDRNVGGQVGHKGSFRAKMDADEVIK
;
A
#
# COMPACT_ATOMS: atom_id res chain seq x y z
N MET A 1 13.63 -43.02 -49.06
CA MET A 1 13.83 -43.58 -47.71
C MET A 1 14.48 -42.51 -46.87
N VAL A 2 13.81 -42.02 -45.84
CA VAL A 2 14.44 -41.09 -44.88
C VAL A 2 15.60 -41.84 -44.23
N ASN A 3 16.80 -41.27 -44.28
CA ASN A 3 17.98 -41.88 -43.69
C ASN A 3 17.77 -41.95 -42.17
N LEU A 4 17.73 -43.16 -41.61
CA LEU A 4 17.49 -43.41 -40.18
C LEU A 4 18.46 -42.59 -39.30
N LEU A 5 19.69 -42.41 -39.77
CA LEU A 5 20.71 -41.60 -39.09
C LEU A 5 20.31 -40.12 -38.97
N GLU A 6 19.70 -39.56 -40.02
CA GLU A 6 19.21 -38.18 -40.06
C GLU A 6 18.07 -37.98 -39.07
N LEU A 7 17.18 -38.96 -38.96
CA LEU A 7 16.06 -38.92 -38.01
C LEU A 7 16.56 -38.96 -36.57
N CYS A 8 17.51 -39.84 -36.25
CA CYS A 8 18.10 -39.92 -34.92
C CYS A 8 18.77 -38.60 -34.51
N LYS A 9 19.55 -37.98 -35.41
CA LYS A 9 20.18 -36.67 -35.16
C LYS A 9 19.15 -35.57 -34.89
N ASN A 10 18.08 -35.52 -35.68
CA ASN A 10 17.01 -34.54 -35.48
C ASN A 10 16.27 -34.73 -34.16
N LEU A 11 16.04 -35.97 -33.74
CA LEU A 11 15.42 -36.28 -32.45
C LEU A 11 16.34 -35.89 -31.29
N GLN A 12 17.64 -36.18 -31.39
CA GLN A 12 18.65 -35.77 -30.40
C GLN A 12 18.66 -34.26 -30.20
N GLN A 13 18.72 -33.49 -31.28
CA GLN A 13 18.67 -32.02 -31.22
C GLN A 13 17.37 -31.48 -30.63
N LYS A 14 16.24 -32.15 -30.88
CA LYS A 14 14.96 -31.75 -30.26
C LYS A 14 14.95 -32.03 -28.76
N ILE A 15 15.51 -33.16 -28.33
CA ILE A 15 15.63 -33.51 -26.91
C ILE A 15 16.48 -32.47 -26.19
N GLU A 16 17.68 -32.17 -26.70
CA GLU A 16 18.57 -31.16 -26.12
C GLU A 16 17.90 -29.78 -26.01
N LYS A 17 17.16 -29.36 -27.04
CA LYS A 17 16.41 -28.09 -27.02
C LYS A 17 15.29 -28.10 -25.99
N LEU A 18 14.59 -29.22 -25.82
CA LEU A 18 13.52 -29.36 -24.85
C LEU A 18 14.06 -29.39 -23.42
N GLU A 19 15.17 -30.08 -23.18
CA GLU A 19 15.86 -30.12 -21.88
C GLU A 19 16.32 -28.72 -21.47
N ALA A 20 16.98 -27.98 -22.37
CA ALA A 20 17.39 -26.60 -22.10
C ALA A 20 16.18 -25.67 -21.81
N LYS A 21 15.05 -25.91 -22.47
CA LYS A 21 13.82 -25.15 -22.23
C LYS A 21 13.22 -25.50 -20.86
N ILE A 22 13.22 -26.77 -20.46
CA ILE A 22 12.74 -27.22 -19.15
C ILE A 22 13.58 -26.59 -18.05
N GLU A 23 14.91 -26.66 -18.15
CA GLU A 23 15.81 -26.08 -17.14
C GLU A 23 15.59 -24.57 -16.99
N ARG A 24 15.40 -23.85 -18.09
CA ARG A 24 15.07 -22.41 -18.04
C ARG A 24 13.73 -22.16 -17.35
N LEU A 25 12.70 -22.93 -17.70
CA LEU A 25 11.36 -22.77 -17.12
C LEU A 25 11.33 -23.14 -15.64
N GLU A 26 12.10 -24.13 -15.21
CA GLU A 26 12.24 -24.51 -13.81
C GLU A 26 12.86 -23.37 -13.00
N ARG A 27 13.96 -22.78 -13.48
CA ARG A 27 14.59 -21.62 -12.84
C ARG A 27 13.65 -20.41 -12.73
N GLU A 28 12.92 -20.12 -13.80
CA GLU A 28 11.94 -19.02 -13.82
C GLU A 28 10.80 -19.29 -12.82
N ASN A 29 10.31 -20.53 -12.75
CA ASN A 29 9.26 -20.92 -11.83
C ASN A 29 9.71 -20.84 -10.36
N GLU A 30 10.95 -21.25 -10.05
CA GLU A 30 11.55 -21.08 -8.73
C GLU A 30 11.66 -19.61 -8.33
N SER A 31 12.14 -18.75 -9.24
CA SER A 31 12.23 -17.30 -9.02
C SER A 31 10.85 -16.69 -8.75
N LEU A 32 9.85 -17.00 -9.58
CA LEU A 32 8.48 -16.50 -9.43
C LEU A 32 7.80 -17.01 -8.16
N LYS A 33 8.10 -18.24 -7.72
CA LYS A 33 7.61 -18.78 -6.45
C LYS A 33 8.20 -18.04 -5.26
N ALA A 34 9.50 -17.72 -5.32
CA ALA A 34 10.17 -16.97 -4.26
C ALA A 34 9.59 -15.55 -4.13
N GLU A 35 9.42 -14.87 -5.26
CA GLU A 35 8.81 -13.53 -5.31
C GLU A 35 7.37 -13.55 -4.81
N ASN A 36 6.54 -14.50 -5.27
CA ASN A 36 5.18 -14.66 -4.76
C ASN A 36 5.13 -14.88 -3.25
N LYS A 37 6.07 -15.65 -2.69
CA LYS A 37 6.15 -15.87 -1.25
C LYS A 37 6.48 -14.57 -0.52
N ALA A 38 7.45 -13.80 -1.00
CA ALA A 38 7.83 -12.51 -0.43
C ALA A 38 6.65 -11.52 -0.46
N LEU A 39 5.99 -11.38 -1.61
CA LEU A 39 4.81 -10.52 -1.78
C LEU A 39 3.64 -10.94 -0.89
N LYS A 40 3.42 -12.24 -0.70
CA LYS A 40 2.37 -12.73 0.22
C LYS A 40 2.66 -12.38 1.67
N ILE A 41 3.92 -12.46 2.10
CA ILE A 41 4.34 -12.06 3.45
C ILE A 41 4.11 -10.56 3.63
N GLU A 42 4.60 -9.74 2.70
CA GLU A 42 4.40 -8.28 2.75
C GLU A 42 2.91 -7.91 2.75
N ASN A 43 2.10 -8.55 1.92
CA ASN A 43 0.66 -8.31 1.87
C ASN A 43 -0.02 -8.68 3.19
N ALA A 44 0.39 -9.78 3.84
CA ALA A 44 -0.13 -10.16 5.15
C ALA A 44 0.25 -9.13 6.23
N GLU A 45 1.51 -8.70 6.28
CA GLU A 45 1.96 -7.65 7.20
C GLU A 45 1.21 -6.33 6.99
N LEU A 46 1.04 -5.89 5.74
CA LEU A 46 0.30 -4.68 5.42
C LEU A 46 -1.17 -4.81 5.81
N LYS A 47 -1.80 -5.96 5.59
CA LYS A 47 -3.18 -6.24 6.03
C LYS A 47 -3.32 -6.21 7.54
N GLU A 48 -2.37 -6.79 8.27
CA GLU A 48 -2.35 -6.70 9.74
C GLU A 48 -2.22 -5.24 10.18
N ARG A 49 -1.28 -4.48 9.62
CA ARG A 49 -1.10 -3.05 9.93
C ARG A 49 -2.33 -2.21 9.61
N LEU A 50 -3.02 -2.47 8.50
CA LEU A 50 -4.26 -1.79 8.14
C LEU A 50 -5.45 -2.22 9.02
N GLY A 51 -5.44 -3.47 9.48
CA GLY A 51 -6.41 -4.01 10.44
C GLY A 51 -6.26 -3.38 11.83
N LEU A 52 -5.04 -3.00 12.22
CA LEU A 52 -4.74 -2.29 13.47
C LEU A 52 -5.12 -0.80 13.35
N ASN A 53 -6.12 -0.38 14.12
CA ASN A 53 -6.56 1.01 14.24
C ASN A 53 -6.75 1.38 15.72
N SER A 54 -7.02 2.65 16.07
CA SER A 54 -7.17 3.04 17.48
C SER A 54 -8.31 2.35 18.22
N LYS A 55 -9.21 1.66 17.50
CA LYS A 55 -10.34 0.97 18.11
C LYS A 55 -10.01 -0.44 18.57
N ASN A 56 -8.99 -1.10 18.01
CA ASN A 56 -8.68 -2.50 18.32
C ASN A 56 -7.22 -2.76 18.72
N SER A 57 -6.33 -1.76 18.66
CA SER A 57 -4.89 -1.96 18.90
C SER A 57 -4.33 -1.17 20.10
N SER A 58 -5.18 -0.48 20.88
CA SER A 58 -4.77 0.48 21.92
C SER A 58 -3.78 1.56 21.45
N LEU A 59 -3.55 1.67 20.13
CA LEU A 59 -2.74 2.73 19.54
C LEU A 59 -3.50 4.05 19.64
N PRO A 60 -2.82 5.14 20.04
CA PRO A 60 -3.47 6.44 20.13
C PRO A 60 -3.91 6.88 18.73
N SER A 61 -5.07 7.55 18.70
CA SER A 61 -5.70 8.07 17.49
C SER A 61 -4.76 8.92 16.60
N SER A 62 -3.76 9.57 17.20
CA SER A 62 -2.77 10.40 16.53
C SER A 62 -1.71 9.62 15.72
N ARG A 63 -1.53 8.32 16.01
CA ARG A 63 -0.56 7.45 15.34
C ARG A 63 -1.13 6.79 14.07
N GLU A 64 -2.44 6.88 13.85
CA GLU A 64 -3.10 6.38 12.63
C GLU A 64 -2.89 7.34 11.47
N LEU A 65 -1.99 6.98 10.56
CA LEU A 65 -1.63 7.78 9.38
C LEU A 65 -2.77 7.89 8.35
N TYR A 66 -3.61 6.85 8.22
CA TYR A 66 -4.61 6.74 7.16
C TYR A 66 -6.06 6.86 7.67
N LYS A 67 -6.32 7.84 8.54
CA LYS A 67 -7.70 8.12 8.94
C LYS A 67 -8.49 8.70 7.77
N ILE A 68 -9.38 7.87 7.22
CA ILE A 68 -10.46 8.33 6.35
C ILE A 68 -11.29 9.31 7.18
N LYS A 69 -11.18 10.61 6.85
CA LYS A 69 -12.04 11.64 7.44
C LYS A 69 -13.46 11.30 7.02
N LYS A 70 -14.32 11.04 7.99
CA LYS A 70 -15.75 10.87 7.70
C LYS A 70 -16.30 12.22 7.27
N ASP A 71 -16.94 12.27 6.13
CA ASP A 71 -17.77 13.41 5.74
C ASP A 71 -18.92 13.50 6.73
N LYS A 72 -18.79 14.44 7.68
CA LYS A 72 -19.87 14.74 8.63
C LYS A 72 -20.77 15.78 7.98
N PRO A 73 -22.10 15.61 8.03
CA PRO A 73 -23.00 16.64 7.55
C PRO A 73 -22.74 17.94 8.31
N LYS A 74 -22.88 19.06 7.62
CA LYS A 74 -22.78 20.38 8.24
C LYS A 74 -23.84 20.46 9.34
N SER A 75 -23.44 20.91 10.53
CA SER A 75 -24.39 21.11 11.62
C SER A 75 -25.31 22.27 11.28
N ASP A 76 -26.61 22.11 11.57
CA ASP A 76 -27.59 23.20 11.53
C ASP A 76 -27.37 24.24 12.63
N ARG A 77 -26.42 23.99 13.54
CA ARG A 77 -26.08 24.92 14.62
C ARG A 77 -25.25 26.07 14.06
N ASN A 78 -25.67 27.29 14.40
CA ASN A 78 -24.90 28.49 14.10
C ASN A 78 -23.51 28.41 14.76
N VAL A 79 -22.48 28.78 13.99
CA VAL A 79 -21.10 28.85 14.47
C VAL A 79 -20.97 30.07 15.38
N GLY A 80 -20.55 29.86 16.63
CA GLY A 80 -20.39 30.93 17.60
C GLY A 80 -20.75 30.51 19.02
N GLY A 81 -20.78 31.49 19.93
CA GLY A 81 -21.25 31.28 21.29
C GLY A 81 -22.75 30.95 21.35
N GLN A 82 -23.18 30.40 22.49
CA GLN A 82 -24.60 30.18 22.75
C GLN A 82 -25.39 31.49 22.65
N VAL A 83 -26.64 31.41 22.16
CA VAL A 83 -27.56 32.55 22.12
C VAL A 83 -27.69 33.15 23.53
N GLY A 84 -27.36 34.44 23.67
CA GLY A 84 -27.37 35.16 24.95
C GLY A 84 -26.04 35.17 25.71
N HIS A 85 -25.03 34.41 25.27
CA HIS A 85 -23.71 34.44 25.91
C HIS A 85 -22.91 35.68 25.49
N LYS A 86 -22.55 36.53 26.46
CA LYS A 86 -21.66 37.68 26.21
C LYS A 86 -20.23 37.18 26.03
N GLY A 87 -19.66 37.41 24.85
CA GLY A 87 -18.24 37.10 24.60
C GLY A 87 -17.33 37.98 25.47
N SER A 88 -16.31 37.38 26.07
CA SER A 88 -15.24 38.11 26.75
C SER A 88 -14.08 38.29 25.78
N PHE A 89 -13.74 39.53 25.48
CA PHE A 89 -12.64 39.88 24.59
C PHE A 89 -11.72 40.86 25.30
N ARG A 90 -10.41 40.74 25.07
CA ARG A 90 -9.47 41.79 25.47
C ARG A 90 -9.68 43.02 24.59
N ALA A 91 -9.52 44.20 25.17
CA ALA A 91 -9.49 45.43 24.39
C ALA A 91 -8.39 45.34 23.31
N LYS A 92 -8.69 45.82 22.11
CA LYS A 92 -7.67 45.95 21.07
C LYS A 92 -6.63 46.93 21.60
N MET A 93 -5.37 46.51 21.61
CA MET A 93 -4.26 47.42 21.87
C MET A 93 -3.98 48.20 20.58
N ASP A 94 -3.54 49.44 20.74
CA ASP A 94 -3.00 50.20 19.62
C ASP A 94 -1.71 49.53 19.14
N ALA A 95 -1.55 49.43 17.83
CA ALA A 95 -0.35 48.83 17.25
C ALA A 95 0.84 49.80 17.38
N ASP A 96 2.00 49.27 17.75
CA ASP A 96 3.25 50.03 17.74
C ASP A 96 3.58 50.49 16.31
N GLU A 97 4.24 51.65 16.19
CA GLU A 97 4.72 52.15 14.91
C GLU A 97 5.78 51.22 14.32
N VAL A 98 5.56 50.77 13.08
CA VAL A 98 6.57 50.00 12.34
C VAL A 98 7.65 50.97 11.87
N ILE A 99 8.80 50.95 12.53
CA ILE A 99 9.99 51.67 12.06
C ILE A 99 10.49 50.98 10.79
N LYS A 100 10.57 51.74 9.69
CA LYS A 100 11.16 51.31 8.41
C LYS A 100 12.68 51.49 8.41
#